data_AF-A0A2V6LR72-F1
#
_entry.id   AF-A0A2V6LR72-F1
#
_cell.length_a   1.000
_cell.length_b   1.000
_cell.length_c   1.000
_cell.angle_alpha   90.00
_cell.angle_beta   90.00
_cell.angle_gamma   90.00
#
_symmetry.space_group_name_H-M   'P 1'
#
loop_
_entity.id
_entity.type
_entity.pdbx_description
1 polymer ?
#
loop_
_entity_poly.entity_id
_entity_poly.type
_entity_poly.pdbx_seq_one_letter_code
_entity_poly.pdbx_strand_id
1 'polypeptide(L)'
;DDTLSFATRLSKEGVKVVAIPKTMDNDVPGTDYCIGFSTCVSRTIELSNRLRTSAGSHERFLVMEVFGRYAGFTAMLPTMAGAANRCVIPEYKFDMEHLTELLCHDRAHHPSKYSVVIVSEGAMFEGGEMVFSDRTTDSFGHLKLGGIGDLVSAELKDRSAKYNKGKPIQTINQRLGYMVRGGDPDAIDSIVPMAYGNLALDLILHGSHGRLVVLKNGRYDNMPIDVVTSTKKTVNVERYYNKERLRPLYTDFEMQPLFIMASD
;
A
#
# COMPACT_ATOMS: atom_id res chain seq x y z
N ASP A 1 14.72 -0.95 -1.38
CA ASP A 1 15.04 0.36 -0.81
C ASP A 1 16.47 0.73 -1.15
N ASP A 2 16.67 1.75 -1.98
CA ASP A 2 18.00 2.13 -2.48
C ASP A 2 18.89 2.71 -1.38
N THR A 3 18.32 3.51 -0.48
CA THR A 3 19.08 4.17 0.60
C THR A 3 19.54 3.15 1.64
N LEU A 4 18.66 2.25 2.07
CA LEU A 4 19.03 1.21 3.04
C LEU A 4 19.98 0.17 2.41
N SER A 5 19.84 -0.13 1.12
CA SER A 5 20.79 -0.99 0.40
C SER A 5 22.18 -0.34 0.32
N PHE A 6 22.23 0.97 0.05
CA PHE A 6 23.48 1.73 0.06
C PHE A 6 24.10 1.78 1.46
N ALA A 7 23.31 2.03 2.50
CA ALA A 7 23.75 1.99 3.89
C ALA A 7 24.33 0.60 4.28
N THR A 8 23.70 -0.48 3.80
CA THR A 8 24.21 -1.85 3.96
C THR A 8 25.56 -2.03 3.29
N ARG A 9 25.74 -1.49 2.06
CA ARG A 9 27.02 -1.52 1.36
C ARG A 9 28.11 -0.77 2.11
N LEU A 10 27.84 0.45 2.58
CA LEU A 10 28.77 1.25 3.38
C LEU A 10 29.18 0.50 4.66
N SER A 11 28.23 -0.13 5.35
CA SER A 11 28.52 -0.93 6.53
C SER A 11 29.45 -2.11 6.24
N LYS A 12 29.30 -2.76 5.08
CA LYS A 12 30.19 -3.86 4.64
C LYS A 12 31.61 -3.35 4.29
N GLU A 13 31.75 -2.09 3.93
CA GLU A 13 33.05 -1.43 3.70
C GLU A 13 33.69 -0.87 4.99
N GLY A 14 33.09 -1.14 6.16
CA GLY A 14 33.64 -0.73 7.46
C GLY A 14 33.20 0.65 7.94
N VAL A 15 32.30 1.33 7.21
CA VAL A 15 31.69 2.58 7.69
C VAL A 15 30.74 2.27 8.83
N LYS A 16 30.84 3.03 9.93
CA LYS A 16 29.94 2.90 11.09
C LYS A 16 28.58 3.49 10.72
N VAL A 17 27.58 2.62 10.55
CA VAL A 17 26.23 3.00 10.11
C VAL A 17 25.18 2.56 11.14
N VAL A 18 24.20 3.41 11.39
CA VAL A 18 22.93 3.04 12.01
C VAL A 18 21.82 3.51 11.08
N ALA A 19 20.89 2.62 10.75
CA ALA A 19 19.83 2.87 9.79
C ALA A 19 18.45 2.97 10.45
N ILE A 20 17.59 3.81 9.88
CA ILE A 20 16.20 3.99 10.29
C ILE A 20 15.30 3.73 9.07
N PRO A 21 14.31 2.82 9.17
CA PRO A 21 13.49 2.45 8.03
C PRO A 21 12.43 3.51 7.76
N LYS A 22 12.46 4.06 6.54
CA LYS A 22 11.45 4.98 6.03
C LYS A 22 10.96 4.44 4.70
N THR A 23 9.65 4.28 4.54
CA THR A 23 8.97 3.98 3.28
C THR A 23 7.47 3.96 3.56
N MET A 24 6.66 4.57 2.69
CA MET A 24 5.20 4.50 2.81
C MET A 24 4.65 3.15 2.35
N ASP A 25 5.43 2.37 1.60
CA ASP A 25 5.00 1.05 1.15
C ASP A 25 5.12 0.01 2.28
N ASN A 26 5.82 0.36 3.38
CA ASN A 26 6.10 -0.50 4.53
C ASN A 26 6.75 -1.85 4.17
N ASP A 27 7.64 -1.82 3.17
CA ASP A 27 8.23 -2.95 2.48
C ASP A 27 9.69 -3.25 2.90
N VAL A 28 10.16 -2.69 4.02
CA VAL A 28 11.49 -3.02 4.58
C VAL A 28 11.43 -4.34 5.35
N PRO A 29 12.24 -5.36 5.00
CA PRO A 29 12.27 -6.65 5.70
C PRO A 29 12.73 -6.53 7.15
N GLY A 30 12.19 -7.36 8.04
CA GLY A 30 12.60 -7.44 9.44
C GLY A 30 12.00 -6.39 10.37
N THR A 31 11.16 -5.49 9.85
CA THR A 31 10.38 -4.52 10.64
C THR A 31 8.91 -4.58 10.26
N ASP A 32 8.03 -4.54 11.25
CA ASP A 32 6.58 -4.41 11.10
C ASP A 32 6.20 -3.02 10.56
N TYR A 33 7.06 -2.02 10.80
CA TYR A 33 6.73 -0.61 10.57
C TYR A 33 7.89 0.23 10.01
N CYS A 34 7.53 1.08 9.05
CA CYS A 34 8.40 2.08 8.44
C CYS A 34 7.79 3.48 8.58
N ILE A 35 8.64 4.48 8.79
CA ILE A 35 8.21 5.87 8.93
C ILE A 35 7.49 6.35 7.66
N GLY A 36 6.35 7.02 7.85
CA GLY A 36 5.46 7.57 6.82
C GLY A 36 4.29 6.65 6.47
N PHE A 37 4.29 5.40 6.96
CA PHE A 37 3.30 4.41 6.57
C PHE A 37 1.92 4.68 7.14
N SER A 38 1.81 4.92 8.46
CA SER A 38 0.50 5.15 9.10
C SER A 38 -0.16 6.39 8.53
N THR A 39 0.60 7.47 8.33
CA THR A 39 0.07 8.72 7.75
C THR A 39 -0.49 8.48 6.35
N CYS A 40 0.20 7.69 5.51
CA CYS A 40 -0.28 7.32 4.19
C CYS A 40 -1.62 6.55 4.28
N VAL A 41 -1.74 5.58 5.20
CA VAL A 41 -2.97 4.81 5.44
C VAL A 41 -4.10 5.73 5.92
N SER A 42 -3.87 6.51 6.97
CA SER A 42 -4.83 7.43 7.57
C SER A 42 -5.39 8.42 6.55
N ARG A 43 -4.52 9.03 5.73
CA ARG A 43 -4.93 9.96 4.66
C ARG A 43 -5.69 9.27 3.53
N THR A 44 -5.29 8.07 3.16
CA THR A 44 -6.03 7.29 2.14
C THR A 44 -7.46 7.04 2.59
N ILE A 45 -7.66 6.69 3.87
CA ILE A 45 -8.99 6.52 4.47
C ILE A 45 -9.77 7.84 4.46
N GLU A 46 -9.15 8.93 4.89
CA GLU A 46 -9.78 10.26 4.92
C GLU A 46 -10.23 10.71 3.51
N LEU A 47 -9.32 10.67 2.54
CA LEU A 47 -9.58 11.08 1.16
C LEU A 47 -10.66 10.21 0.51
N SER A 48 -10.64 8.90 0.76
CA SER A 48 -11.72 8.00 0.34
C SER A 48 -13.07 8.47 0.86
N ASN A 49 -13.16 8.72 2.17
CA ASN A 49 -14.41 9.14 2.79
C ASN A 49 -14.93 10.47 2.24
N ARG A 50 -14.03 11.41 1.91
CA ARG A 50 -14.39 12.68 1.28
C ARG A 50 -14.94 12.49 -0.13
N LEU A 51 -14.36 11.58 -0.92
CA LEU A 51 -14.75 11.31 -2.30
C LEU A 51 -16.02 10.45 -2.42
N ARG A 52 -16.36 9.65 -1.41
CA ARG A 52 -17.57 8.80 -1.39
C ARG A 52 -18.85 9.58 -1.59
N THR A 53 -18.95 10.78 -1.02
CA THR A 53 -20.13 11.65 -1.21
C THR A 53 -20.31 11.97 -2.69
N SER A 54 -19.24 12.34 -3.39
CA SER A 54 -19.27 12.60 -4.83
C SER A 54 -19.58 11.35 -5.65
N ALA A 55 -19.05 10.19 -5.26
CA ALA A 55 -19.36 8.92 -5.90
C ALA A 55 -20.84 8.54 -5.75
N GLY A 56 -21.40 8.73 -4.56
CA GLY A 56 -22.81 8.47 -4.26
C GLY A 56 -23.77 9.43 -4.96
N SER A 57 -23.46 10.73 -5.03
CA SER A 57 -24.32 11.72 -5.71
C SER A 57 -24.50 11.47 -7.21
N HIS A 58 -23.55 10.77 -7.83
CA HIS A 58 -23.61 10.43 -9.25
C HIS A 58 -23.77 8.92 -9.52
N GLU A 59 -23.97 8.12 -8.47
CA GLU A 59 -24.06 6.66 -8.52
C GLU A 59 -22.89 6.01 -9.31
N ARG A 60 -21.64 6.37 -9.02
CA ARG A 60 -20.45 5.98 -9.80
C ARG A 60 -19.59 4.93 -9.10
N PHE A 61 -18.69 4.31 -9.85
CA PHE A 61 -17.52 3.67 -9.24
C PHE A 61 -16.51 4.73 -8.82
N LEU A 62 -15.90 4.56 -7.66
CA LEU A 62 -14.77 5.35 -7.20
C LEU A 62 -13.51 4.50 -7.28
N VAL A 63 -12.59 4.90 -8.15
CA VAL A 63 -11.28 4.26 -8.33
C VAL A 63 -10.23 5.16 -7.70
N MET A 64 -9.50 4.64 -6.71
CA MET A 64 -8.45 5.39 -6.01
C MET A 64 -7.10 4.70 -6.23
N GLU A 65 -6.20 5.35 -6.97
CA GLU A 65 -4.84 4.87 -7.17
C GLU A 65 -3.94 5.32 -6.01
N VAL A 66 -3.24 4.36 -5.39
CA VAL A 66 -2.35 4.56 -4.25
C VAL A 66 -0.94 4.03 -4.55
N PHE A 67 0.04 4.42 -3.73
CA PHE A 67 1.39 3.82 -3.76
C PHE A 67 1.34 2.32 -3.44
N GLY A 68 2.47 1.64 -3.49
CA GLY A 68 2.57 0.19 -3.39
C GLY A 68 3.06 -0.38 -4.71
N ARG A 69 4.34 -0.17 -4.98
CA ARG A 69 4.99 -0.62 -6.22
C ARG A 69 5.18 -2.13 -6.26
N TYR A 70 5.72 -2.67 -5.17
CA TYR A 70 6.04 -4.09 -5.03
C TYR A 70 5.28 -4.76 -3.90
N ALA A 71 4.68 -3.97 -3.00
CA ALA A 71 3.92 -4.45 -1.87
C ALA A 71 2.56 -3.73 -1.76
N GLY A 72 1.49 -4.47 -1.50
CA GLY A 72 0.11 -3.97 -1.48
C GLY A 72 -0.37 -3.39 -0.15
N PHE A 73 0.48 -3.20 0.86
CA PHE A 73 0.06 -2.86 2.23
C PHE A 73 -0.77 -1.56 2.31
N THR A 74 -0.40 -0.55 1.51
CA THR A 74 -1.09 0.74 1.34
C THR A 74 -2.48 0.63 0.73
N ALA A 75 -2.79 -0.45 0.00
CA ALA A 75 -4.13 -0.74 -0.49
C ALA A 75 -4.91 -1.65 0.48
N MET A 76 -4.22 -2.61 1.09
CA MET A 76 -4.81 -3.60 2.00
C MET A 76 -5.39 -2.96 3.27
N LEU A 77 -4.61 -2.14 3.98
CA LEU A 77 -5.01 -1.59 5.28
C LEU A 77 -6.17 -0.60 5.18
N PRO A 78 -6.18 0.38 4.26
CA PRO A 78 -7.36 1.23 4.08
C PRO A 78 -8.61 0.42 3.70
N THR A 79 -8.49 -0.60 2.86
CA THR A 79 -9.62 -1.48 2.51
C THR A 79 -10.12 -2.26 3.71
N MET A 80 -9.21 -2.76 4.56
CA MET A 80 -9.56 -3.43 5.81
C MET A 80 -10.30 -2.47 6.77
N ALA A 81 -9.86 -1.21 6.84
CA ALA A 81 -10.51 -0.14 7.61
C ALA A 81 -11.85 0.34 7.00
N GLY A 82 -12.30 -0.27 5.90
CA GLY A 82 -13.57 0.04 5.26
C GLY A 82 -13.51 1.19 4.24
N ALA A 83 -12.33 1.70 3.90
CA ALA A 83 -12.16 2.76 2.92
C ALA A 83 -12.47 2.31 1.49
N ALA A 84 -12.51 1.01 1.19
CA ALA A 84 -12.96 0.49 -0.09
C ALA A 84 -13.73 -0.82 0.03
N ASN A 85 -14.52 -1.14 -0.99
CA ASN A 85 -15.17 -2.45 -1.09
C ASN A 85 -14.19 -3.53 -1.55
N ARG A 86 -13.27 -3.15 -2.44
CA ARG A 86 -12.29 -4.01 -3.10
C ARG A 86 -10.93 -3.32 -3.13
N CYS A 87 -9.86 -4.11 -3.17
CA CYS A 87 -8.55 -3.62 -3.56
C CYS A 87 -7.83 -4.62 -4.45
N VAL A 88 -6.96 -4.09 -5.31
CA VAL A 88 -6.05 -4.89 -6.14
C VAL A 88 -4.61 -4.49 -5.83
N ILE A 89 -3.74 -5.50 -5.72
CA ILE A 89 -2.39 -5.39 -5.16
C ILE A 89 -1.35 -5.93 -6.14
N PRO A 90 -0.06 -5.54 -6.04
CA PRO A 90 0.99 -6.02 -6.94
C PRO A 90 1.24 -7.53 -6.86
N GLU A 91 0.98 -8.14 -5.70
CA GLU A 91 1.27 -9.55 -5.43
C GLU A 91 0.28 -10.52 -6.10
N TYR A 92 -0.85 -10.03 -6.58
CA TYR A 92 -1.88 -10.86 -7.19
C TYR A 92 -2.37 -10.25 -8.51
N LYS A 93 -2.19 -11.01 -9.61
CA LYS A 93 -2.79 -10.64 -10.90
C LYS A 93 -4.28 -10.92 -10.83
N PHE A 94 -5.10 -9.86 -10.89
CA PHE A 94 -6.54 -9.99 -10.79
C PHE A 94 -7.20 -10.16 -12.16
N ASP A 95 -8.38 -10.75 -12.18
CA ASP A 95 -9.22 -10.77 -13.38
C ASP A 95 -10.06 -9.47 -13.44
N MET A 96 -9.94 -8.74 -14.55
CA MET A 96 -10.62 -7.44 -14.74
C MET A 96 -12.14 -7.59 -14.89
N GLU A 97 -12.61 -8.69 -15.48
CA GLU A 97 -14.04 -8.98 -15.60
C GLU A 97 -14.64 -9.29 -14.22
N HIS A 98 -13.95 -10.12 -13.42
CA HIS A 98 -14.33 -10.47 -12.05
C HIS A 98 -14.36 -9.24 -11.13
N LEU A 99 -13.36 -8.36 -11.21
CA LEU A 99 -13.39 -7.08 -10.50
C LEU A 99 -14.61 -6.25 -10.88
N THR A 100 -14.96 -6.21 -12.17
CA THR A 100 -16.12 -5.47 -12.67
C THR A 100 -17.42 -6.03 -12.11
N GLU A 101 -17.58 -7.35 -12.13
CA GLU A 101 -18.75 -8.05 -11.57
C GLU A 101 -18.92 -7.70 -10.09
N LEU A 102 -17.86 -7.85 -9.30
CA LEU A 102 -17.86 -7.56 -7.87
C LEU A 102 -18.22 -6.10 -7.56
N LEU A 103 -17.68 -5.13 -8.30
CA LEU A 103 -17.99 -3.72 -8.09
C LEU A 103 -19.42 -3.37 -8.52
N CYS A 104 -19.94 -3.97 -9.59
CA CYS A 104 -21.35 -3.84 -9.97
C CYS A 104 -22.27 -4.39 -8.88
N HIS A 105 -21.93 -5.56 -8.34
CA HIS A 105 -22.65 -6.17 -7.23
C HIS A 105 -22.65 -5.27 -5.99
N ASP A 106 -21.48 -4.80 -5.56
CA ASP A 106 -21.37 -3.91 -4.39
C ASP A 106 -22.16 -2.63 -4.58
N ARG A 107 -22.08 -2.03 -5.77
CA ARG A 107 -22.82 -0.81 -6.12
C ARG A 107 -24.32 -1.03 -6.06
N ALA A 108 -24.82 -2.14 -6.59
CA ALA A 108 -26.25 -2.45 -6.60
C ALA A 108 -26.83 -2.64 -5.19
N HIS A 109 -26.02 -3.09 -4.24
CA HIS A 109 -26.42 -3.32 -2.84
C HIS A 109 -26.09 -2.15 -1.91
N HIS A 110 -25.45 -1.09 -2.41
CA HIS A 110 -25.19 0.12 -1.66
C HIS A 110 -26.39 1.09 -1.77
N PRO A 111 -26.93 1.65 -0.66
CA PRO A 111 -28.10 2.54 -0.71
C PRO A 111 -27.94 3.75 -1.65
N SER A 112 -26.75 4.36 -1.66
CA SER A 112 -26.39 5.47 -2.56
C SER A 112 -25.81 5.04 -3.92
N LYS A 113 -25.92 3.76 -4.28
CA LYS A 113 -25.47 3.16 -5.54
C LYS A 113 -24.06 3.55 -6.01
N TYR A 114 -23.07 3.48 -5.12
CA TYR A 114 -21.65 3.58 -5.48
C TYR A 114 -20.88 2.36 -4.95
N SER A 115 -19.71 2.10 -5.51
CA SER A 115 -18.73 1.18 -4.93
C SER A 115 -17.32 1.71 -5.16
N VAL A 116 -16.40 1.29 -4.31
CA VAL A 116 -15.04 1.84 -4.23
C VAL A 116 -14.02 0.73 -4.41
N VAL A 117 -13.01 0.97 -5.25
CA VAL A 117 -11.82 0.13 -5.38
C VAL A 117 -10.56 0.95 -5.13
N ILE A 118 -9.65 0.40 -4.33
CA ILE A 118 -8.29 0.93 -4.20
C ILE A 118 -7.36 0.10 -5.09
N VAL A 119 -6.55 0.78 -5.89
CA VAL A 119 -5.63 0.19 -6.86
C VAL A 119 -4.21 0.58 -6.48
N SER A 120 -3.38 -0.37 -6.07
CA SER A 120 -1.94 -0.10 -5.92
C SER A 120 -1.30 0.20 -7.29
N GLU A 121 -0.36 1.14 -7.35
CA GLU A 121 0.30 1.53 -8.60
C GLU A 121 1.03 0.37 -9.31
N GLY A 122 1.44 -0.65 -8.56
CA GLY A 122 2.06 -1.87 -9.09
C GLY A 122 1.09 -3.01 -9.41
N ALA A 123 -0.23 -2.82 -9.26
CA ALA A 123 -1.22 -3.85 -9.56
C ALA A 123 -1.28 -4.17 -11.06
N MET A 124 -1.58 -5.42 -11.39
CA MET A 124 -1.69 -5.91 -12.77
C MET A 124 -2.93 -6.79 -12.90
N PHE A 125 -3.60 -6.75 -14.04
CA PHE A 125 -4.66 -7.70 -14.37
C PHE A 125 -4.21 -8.71 -15.43
N GLU A 126 -4.87 -9.88 -15.46
CA GLU A 126 -4.58 -10.94 -16.42
C GLU A 126 -4.70 -10.45 -17.88
N GLY A 127 -3.70 -10.77 -18.70
CA GLY A 127 -3.62 -10.29 -20.09
C GLY A 127 -3.20 -8.82 -20.26
N GLY A 128 -3.02 -8.06 -19.18
CA GLY A 128 -2.45 -6.72 -19.20
C GLY A 128 -0.93 -6.73 -19.03
N GLU A 129 -0.22 -5.85 -19.75
CA GLU A 129 1.18 -5.52 -19.44
C GLU A 129 1.26 -4.50 -18.30
N MET A 130 2.41 -4.47 -17.61
CA MET A 130 2.66 -3.49 -16.54
C MET A 130 2.63 -2.07 -17.12
N VAL A 131 1.86 -1.19 -16.48
CA VAL A 131 1.55 0.13 -17.04
C VAL A 131 2.62 1.13 -16.60
N PHE A 132 3.40 1.59 -17.56
CA PHE A 132 4.39 2.64 -17.35
C PHE A 132 3.78 3.98 -17.76
N SER A 133 3.62 4.90 -16.80
CA SER A 133 3.06 6.23 -17.05
C SER A 133 3.89 7.04 -18.05
N ASP A 134 5.19 6.76 -18.11
CA ASP A 134 6.17 7.24 -19.09
C ASP A 134 7.36 6.27 -19.07
N ARG A 135 7.99 5.96 -20.22
CA ARG A 135 9.27 5.21 -20.28
C ARG A 135 10.47 5.98 -19.67
N THR A 136 10.22 7.04 -18.90
CA THR A 136 11.26 7.78 -18.20
C THR A 136 11.60 7.05 -16.91
N THR A 137 12.88 6.67 -16.79
CA THR A 137 13.44 6.29 -15.50
C THR A 137 13.55 7.53 -14.64
N ASP A 138 13.18 7.45 -13.36
CA ASP A 138 13.49 8.51 -12.41
C ASP A 138 15.02 8.66 -12.23
N SER A 139 15.45 9.68 -11.49
CA SER A 139 16.87 9.98 -11.24
C SER A 139 17.64 8.84 -10.53
N PHE A 140 16.95 7.78 -10.09
CA PHE A 140 17.50 6.60 -9.42
C PHE A 140 17.42 5.34 -10.29
N GLY A 141 16.96 5.44 -11.53
CA GLY A 141 16.88 4.33 -12.49
C GLY A 141 15.61 3.48 -12.39
N HIS A 142 14.61 3.89 -11.60
CA HIS A 142 13.35 3.18 -11.52
C HIS A 142 12.37 3.63 -12.60
N LEU A 143 11.67 2.66 -13.22
CA LEU A 143 10.58 2.95 -14.15
C LEU A 143 9.44 3.67 -13.43
N LYS A 144 8.93 4.76 -14.04
CA LYS A 144 7.85 5.57 -13.47
C LYS A 144 6.49 4.86 -13.60
N LEU A 145 6.12 4.13 -12.53
CA LEU A 145 4.79 3.54 -12.40
C LEU A 145 3.72 4.59 -12.14
N GLY A 146 2.48 4.25 -12.49
CA GLY A 146 1.29 5.09 -12.33
C GLY A 146 0.35 5.00 -13.53
N GLY A 147 -0.92 5.32 -13.33
CA GLY A 147 -1.94 5.30 -14.39
C GLY A 147 -2.66 3.96 -14.57
N ILE A 148 -2.36 2.95 -13.76
CA ILE A 148 -3.18 1.73 -13.69
C ILE A 148 -4.62 2.05 -13.27
N GLY A 149 -4.83 3.05 -12.43
CA GLY A 149 -6.16 3.52 -12.04
C GLY A 149 -6.97 4.06 -13.22
N ASP A 150 -6.33 4.71 -14.19
CA ASP A 150 -6.99 5.19 -15.42
C ASP A 150 -7.43 4.03 -16.31
N LEU A 151 -6.56 3.02 -16.46
CA LEU A 151 -6.87 1.83 -17.25
C LEU A 151 -7.97 1.00 -16.60
N VAL A 152 -7.86 0.73 -15.29
CA VAL A 152 -8.92 0.09 -14.52
C VAL A 152 -10.23 0.87 -14.65
N SER A 153 -10.19 2.20 -14.61
CA SER A 153 -11.38 3.03 -14.79
C SER A 153 -12.01 2.90 -16.18
N ALA A 154 -11.20 2.83 -17.23
CA ALA A 154 -11.68 2.62 -18.59
C ALA A 154 -12.30 1.23 -18.77
N GLU A 155 -11.60 0.19 -18.32
CA GLU A 155 -12.07 -1.20 -18.38
C GLU A 155 -13.37 -1.40 -17.59
N LEU A 156 -13.48 -0.83 -16.38
CA LEU A 156 -14.71 -0.88 -15.59
C LEU A 156 -15.89 -0.26 -16.34
N LYS A 157 -15.68 0.90 -16.98
CA LYS A 157 -16.73 1.58 -17.74
C LYS A 157 -17.21 0.71 -18.91
N ASP A 158 -16.28 0.14 -19.66
CA ASP A 158 -16.58 -0.65 -20.86
C ASP A 158 -17.27 -1.98 -20.52
N ARG A 159 -16.84 -2.64 -19.45
CA ARG A 159 -17.37 -3.96 -19.04
C ARG A 159 -18.64 -3.89 -18.22
N SER A 160 -18.85 -2.80 -17.47
CA SER A 160 -19.95 -2.67 -16.49
C SER A 160 -21.35 -2.86 -17.08
N ALA A 161 -21.55 -2.56 -18.36
CA ALA A 161 -22.85 -2.74 -19.01
C ALA A 161 -23.34 -4.20 -18.94
N LYS A 162 -22.43 -5.18 -18.99
CA LYS A 162 -22.75 -6.61 -18.87
C LYS A 162 -23.41 -6.95 -17.53
N TYR A 163 -22.95 -6.28 -16.46
CA TYR A 163 -23.37 -6.53 -15.09
C TYR A 163 -24.36 -5.48 -14.56
N ASN A 164 -24.75 -4.51 -15.39
CA ASN A 164 -25.63 -3.40 -15.03
C ASN A 164 -26.75 -3.18 -16.05
N LYS A 165 -27.47 -4.26 -16.40
CA LYS A 165 -28.69 -4.22 -17.25
C LYS A 165 -28.45 -3.51 -18.60
N GLY A 166 -27.27 -3.71 -19.20
CA GLY A 166 -26.89 -3.12 -20.47
C GLY A 166 -26.47 -1.65 -20.40
N LYS A 167 -26.39 -1.04 -19.21
CA LYS A 167 -26.01 0.38 -19.05
C LYS A 167 -24.61 0.53 -18.46
N PRO A 168 -23.68 1.27 -19.09
CA PRO A 168 -22.37 1.49 -18.53
C PRO A 168 -22.44 2.37 -17.28
N ILE A 169 -21.59 2.08 -16.30
CA ILE A 169 -21.42 2.85 -15.07
C ILE A 169 -20.19 3.75 -15.24
N GLN A 170 -20.35 5.05 -14.95
CA GLN A 170 -19.23 5.98 -15.02
C GLN A 170 -18.34 5.86 -13.77
N THR A 171 -17.09 6.27 -13.92
CA THR A 171 -16.09 6.25 -12.86
C THR A 171 -15.77 7.67 -12.38
N ILE A 172 -15.38 7.79 -11.11
CA ILE A 172 -14.56 8.87 -10.58
C ILE A 172 -13.21 8.24 -10.31
N ASN A 173 -12.17 8.73 -10.98
CA ASN A 173 -10.82 8.25 -10.80
C ASN A 173 -10.00 9.32 -10.10
N GLN A 174 -9.33 8.95 -9.02
CA GLN A 174 -8.42 9.83 -8.31
C GLN A 174 -7.09 9.13 -8.04
N ARG A 175 -6.01 9.70 -8.57
CA ARG A 175 -4.66 9.34 -8.15
C ARG A 175 -4.32 10.12 -6.88
N LEU A 176 -4.04 9.41 -5.79
CA LEU A 176 -3.77 10.07 -4.50
C LEU A 176 -2.35 10.66 -4.48
N GLY A 177 -1.36 9.92 -5.00
CA GLY A 177 0.00 10.40 -5.23
C GLY A 177 0.54 11.27 -4.08
N TYR A 178 0.94 12.50 -4.38
CA TYR A 178 1.54 13.40 -3.38
C TYR A 178 0.64 13.75 -2.18
N MET A 179 -0.68 13.61 -2.28
CA MET A 179 -1.61 13.95 -1.18
C MET A 179 -1.44 13.04 0.05
N VAL A 180 -0.98 11.80 -0.16
CA VAL A 180 -0.73 10.83 0.92
C VAL A 180 0.73 10.79 1.35
N ARG A 181 1.60 11.60 0.72
CA ARG A 181 3.05 11.65 0.99
C ARG A 181 3.54 12.94 1.66
N GLY A 182 2.77 14.03 1.63
CA GLY A 182 3.21 15.33 2.14
C GLY A 182 2.24 15.93 3.17
N GLY A 183 2.73 16.73 4.10
CA GLY A 183 1.95 17.37 5.18
C GLY A 183 2.21 16.73 6.54
N ASP A 184 1.38 17.05 7.53
CA ASP A 184 1.61 16.64 8.92
C ASP A 184 1.47 15.12 9.13
N PRO A 185 2.31 14.53 10.01
CA PRO A 185 2.21 13.13 10.38
C PRO A 185 0.97 12.85 11.23
N ASP A 186 0.47 11.61 11.17
CA ASP A 186 -0.52 11.15 12.14
C ASP A 186 0.10 10.82 13.50
N ALA A 187 -0.71 10.33 14.45
CA ALA A 187 -0.26 10.04 15.80
C ALA A 187 0.87 8.99 15.84
N ILE A 188 0.77 7.93 15.03
CA ILE A 188 1.77 6.86 15.04
C ILE A 188 3.06 7.34 14.39
N ASP A 189 2.97 8.05 13.26
CA ASP A 189 4.11 8.67 12.59
C ASP A 189 4.69 9.88 13.35
N SER A 190 4.03 10.35 14.41
CA SER A 190 4.60 11.32 15.35
C SER A 190 5.38 10.63 16.48
N ILE A 191 4.95 9.44 16.90
CA ILE A 191 5.52 8.70 18.04
C ILE A 191 6.69 7.81 17.61
N VAL A 192 6.53 7.03 16.55
CA VAL A 192 7.52 6.02 16.15
C VAL A 192 8.87 6.64 15.77
N PRO A 193 8.94 7.75 15.00
CA PRO A 193 10.22 8.40 14.70
C PRO A 193 10.97 8.87 15.95
N MET A 194 10.26 9.32 16.99
CA MET A 194 10.87 9.68 18.27
C MET A 194 11.52 8.46 18.93
N ALA A 195 10.84 7.31 18.97
CA ALA A 195 11.40 6.08 19.53
C ALA A 195 12.58 5.55 18.69
N TYR A 196 12.44 5.51 17.36
CA TYR A 196 13.50 5.08 16.45
C TYR A 196 14.74 5.98 16.51
N GLY A 197 14.56 7.29 16.63
CA GLY A 197 15.66 8.24 16.79
C GLY A 197 16.43 8.04 18.10
N ASN A 198 15.74 7.85 19.22
CA ASN A 198 16.37 7.57 20.51
C ASN A 198 17.13 6.23 20.49
N LEU A 199 16.51 5.16 19.96
CA LEU A 199 17.19 3.87 19.80
C LEU A 199 18.44 3.97 18.93
N ALA A 200 18.38 4.72 17.83
CA ALA A 200 19.53 4.94 16.97
C ALA A 200 20.65 5.67 17.72
N LEU A 201 20.32 6.69 18.53
CA LEU A 201 21.28 7.40 19.36
C LEU A 201 21.89 6.50 20.43
N ASP A 202 21.09 5.68 21.12
CA ASP A 202 21.56 4.72 22.12
C ASP A 202 22.56 3.74 21.51
N LEU A 203 22.30 3.23 20.30
CA LEU A 203 23.24 2.36 19.58
C LEU A 203 24.57 3.07 19.31
N ILE A 204 24.53 4.33 18.88
CA ILE A 204 25.72 5.14 18.63
C ILE A 204 26.52 5.34 19.93
N LEU A 205 25.85 5.70 21.03
CA LEU A 205 26.49 5.93 22.34
C LEU A 205 27.14 4.66 22.88
N HIS A 206 26.53 3.49 22.66
CA HIS A 206 27.10 2.19 23.01
C HIS A 206 28.14 1.67 22.01
N GLY A 207 28.50 2.45 20.99
CA GLY A 207 29.47 2.05 19.96
C GLY A 207 29.01 0.92 19.04
N SER A 208 27.71 0.62 19.03
CA SER A 208 27.09 -0.41 18.17
C SER A 208 26.79 0.16 16.79
N HIS A 209 27.23 -0.52 15.74
CA HIS A 209 27.06 -0.10 14.34
C HIS A 209 26.69 -1.29 13.45
N GLY A 210 26.34 -1.01 12.18
CA GLY A 210 25.81 -2.01 11.24
C GLY A 210 24.41 -2.49 11.64
N ARG A 211 23.61 -1.61 12.23
CA ARG A 211 22.28 -1.93 12.80
C ARG A 211 21.18 -1.15 12.10
N LEU A 212 20.00 -1.75 12.01
CA LEU A 212 18.73 -1.15 11.60
C LEU A 212 17.80 -1.13 12.82
N VAL A 213 17.23 0.03 13.18
CA VAL A 213 16.16 0.07 14.19
C VAL A 213 14.87 -0.47 13.59
N VAL A 214 14.11 -1.24 14.35
CA VAL A 214 12.91 -1.93 13.86
C VAL A 214 11.79 -1.91 14.89
N LEU A 215 10.57 -2.12 14.43
CA LEU A 215 9.46 -2.57 15.24
C LEU A 215 9.23 -4.04 14.90
N LYS A 216 9.20 -4.94 15.88
CA LYS A 216 8.98 -6.37 15.64
C LYS A 216 8.05 -6.94 16.69
N ASN A 217 6.98 -7.60 16.26
CA ASN A 217 5.90 -8.09 17.13
C ASN A 217 5.37 -6.99 18.06
N GLY A 218 5.22 -5.77 17.52
CA GLY A 218 4.77 -4.60 18.30
C GLY A 218 5.74 -4.09 19.36
N ARG A 219 7.02 -4.50 19.31
CA ARG A 219 8.08 -4.05 20.23
C ARG A 219 9.20 -3.36 19.48
N TYR A 220 9.77 -2.32 20.06
CA TYR A 220 10.93 -1.64 19.51
C TYR A 220 12.20 -2.46 19.75
N ASP A 221 13.01 -2.64 18.70
CA ASP A 221 14.28 -3.38 18.76
C ASP A 221 15.23 -2.88 17.65
N ASN A 222 16.33 -3.59 17.43
CA ASN A 222 17.26 -3.38 16.34
C ASN A 222 17.78 -4.71 15.80
N MET A 223 18.11 -4.75 14.51
CA MET A 223 18.61 -5.93 13.82
C MET A 223 19.89 -5.62 13.02
N PRO A 224 20.68 -6.64 12.65
CA PRO A 224 21.75 -6.47 11.67
C PRO A 224 21.23 -5.83 10.37
N ILE A 225 21.95 -4.83 9.83
CA ILE A 225 21.49 -4.04 8.66
C ILE A 225 21.38 -4.87 7.37
N ASP A 226 22.09 -5.99 7.28
CA ASP A 226 22.03 -6.93 6.15
C ASP A 226 20.64 -7.56 5.95
N VAL A 227 19.77 -7.54 6.97
CA VAL A 227 18.36 -7.96 6.85
C VAL A 227 17.64 -7.25 5.70
N VAL A 228 17.98 -5.99 5.42
CA VAL A 228 17.41 -5.18 4.32
C VAL A 228 17.57 -5.86 2.96
N THR A 229 18.64 -6.65 2.81
CA THR A 229 18.99 -7.32 1.54
C THR A 229 18.61 -8.80 1.50
N SER A 230 18.00 -9.33 2.57
CA SER A 230 17.79 -10.77 2.74
C SER A 230 16.58 -11.31 1.96
N THR A 231 15.42 -10.68 2.12
CA THR A 231 14.16 -11.10 1.48
C THR A 231 13.36 -9.88 1.02
N LYS A 232 12.28 -10.11 0.27
CA LYS A 232 11.30 -9.05 -0.01
C LYS A 232 10.17 -9.14 1.02
N LYS A 233 9.78 -8.00 1.58
CA LYS A 233 8.59 -7.92 2.41
C LYS A 233 7.39 -7.57 1.52
N THR A 234 6.45 -8.49 1.42
CA THR A 234 5.25 -8.38 0.56
C THR A 234 4.05 -8.96 1.27
N VAL A 235 2.85 -8.64 0.81
CA VAL A 235 1.61 -9.22 1.36
C VAL A 235 1.62 -10.73 1.14
N ASN A 236 1.46 -11.49 2.23
CA ASN A 236 1.18 -12.92 2.12
C ASN A 236 -0.26 -13.11 1.61
N VAL A 237 -0.38 -13.36 0.30
CA VAL A 237 -1.67 -13.46 -0.40
C VAL A 237 -2.52 -14.58 0.20
N GLU A 238 -1.96 -15.76 0.44
CA GLU A 238 -2.70 -16.91 0.97
C GLU A 238 -3.27 -16.64 2.37
N ARG A 239 -2.52 -15.89 3.19
CA ARG A 239 -2.92 -15.61 4.58
C ARG A 239 -3.85 -14.42 4.71
N TYR A 240 -3.66 -13.37 3.91
CA TYR A 240 -4.29 -12.07 4.16
C TYR A 240 -5.19 -11.57 3.05
N TYR A 241 -5.15 -12.15 1.84
CA TYR A 241 -5.89 -11.63 0.69
C TYR A 241 -6.91 -12.65 0.15
N ASN A 242 -8.18 -12.26 0.16
CA ASN A 242 -9.22 -13.07 -0.43
C ASN A 242 -9.26 -12.82 -1.94
N LYS A 243 -8.73 -13.77 -2.73
CA LYS A 243 -8.65 -13.71 -4.20
C LYS A 243 -10.04 -13.69 -4.86
N GLU A 244 -11.02 -14.39 -4.28
CA GLU A 244 -12.39 -14.43 -4.79
C GLU A 244 -13.14 -13.12 -4.55
N ARG A 245 -12.82 -12.42 -3.47
CA ARG A 245 -13.49 -11.17 -3.08
C ARG A 245 -12.64 -9.93 -3.33
N LEU A 246 -11.44 -10.08 -3.86
CA LEU A 246 -10.45 -9.02 -4.11
C LEU A 246 -10.37 -7.99 -2.97
N ARG A 247 -10.14 -8.49 -1.74
CA ARG A 247 -10.07 -7.66 -0.52
C ARG A 247 -9.36 -8.42 0.61
N PRO A 248 -8.99 -7.76 1.71
CA PRO A 248 -8.37 -8.44 2.84
C PRO A 248 -9.28 -9.50 3.49
N LEU A 249 -8.67 -10.53 4.07
CA LEU A 249 -9.33 -11.47 4.96
C LEU A 249 -9.53 -10.81 6.35
N TYR A 250 -10.71 -11.02 6.92
CA TYR A 250 -11.12 -10.44 8.21
C TYR A 250 -11.18 -11.50 9.33
N THR A 251 -10.45 -12.59 9.16
CA THR A 251 -10.49 -13.76 10.05
C THR A 251 -9.26 -13.78 10.93
N ASP A 252 -9.48 -14.10 12.21
CA ASP A 252 -8.45 -14.37 13.22
C ASP A 252 -7.45 -13.23 13.47
N PHE A 253 -7.76 -12.42 14.49
CA PHE A 253 -6.91 -11.33 14.97
C PHE A 253 -6.24 -11.66 16.31
N GLU A 254 -6.44 -12.86 16.83
CA GLU A 254 -5.92 -13.21 18.15
C GLU A 254 -4.39 -13.22 18.12
N MET A 255 -3.78 -12.54 19.09
CA MET A 255 -2.33 -12.41 19.26
C MET A 255 -1.56 -11.84 18.06
N GLN A 256 -2.25 -11.23 17.09
CA GLN A 256 -1.62 -10.52 15.99
C GLN A 256 -1.11 -9.14 16.45
N PRO A 257 0.04 -8.66 15.94
CA PRO A 257 0.50 -7.31 16.22
C PRO A 257 -0.44 -6.28 15.58
N LEU A 258 -0.35 -5.03 16.05
CA LEU A 258 -1.18 -3.92 15.56
C LEU A 258 -1.16 -3.78 14.03
N PHE A 259 0.02 -3.97 13.42
CA PHE A 259 0.20 -4.00 11.98
C PHE A 259 0.00 -5.43 11.43
N ILE A 260 -1.23 -5.96 11.60
CA ILE A 260 -1.64 -7.37 11.39
C ILE A 260 -1.09 -8.04 10.12
N MET A 261 -1.06 -7.29 9.01
CA MET A 261 -0.66 -7.82 7.69
C MET A 261 0.79 -7.52 7.33
N ALA A 262 1.43 -6.61 8.07
CA ALA A 262 2.77 -6.13 7.78
C ALA A 262 3.82 -6.64 8.78
N SER A 263 3.44 -7.49 9.72
CA SER A 263 4.37 -8.27 10.54
C SER A 263 4.77 -9.56 9.82
N ASP A 264 6.06 -9.89 9.87
CA ASP A 264 6.63 -11.12 9.30
C ASP A 264 6.14 -12.39 10.05
#